data_AF-A0A956A5A6-F1
#
_entry.id   AF-A0A956A5A6-F1
#
_cell.length_a   1.000
_cell.length_b   1.000
_cell.length_c   1.000
_cell.angle_alpha   90.00
_cell.angle_beta   90.00
_cell.angle_gamma   90.00
#
_symmetry.space_group_name_H-M   'P 1'
#
loop_
_entity.id
_entity.type
_entity.pdbx_description
1 polymer ?
#
loop_
_entity_poly.entity_id
_entity_poly.type
_entity_poly.pdbx_seq_one_letter_code
_entity_poly.pdbx_strand_id
1 'polypeptide(L)' 'MSRILVPLPDHDFDVTEVSVPWRVLTDAGHEVLFATEAGAVPAADPRLLTGVLFGKLGAAPDALACYGALVEDAAFRAP' A
#
# COMPACT_ATOMS: atom_id res chain seq x y z
N MET A 1 -13.34 14.87 7.48
CA MET A 1 -11.89 14.82 7.22
C MET A 1 -11.18 14.47 8.51
N SER A 2 -10.51 13.32 8.54
CA SER A 2 -9.76 12.81 9.69
C SER A 2 -8.35 12.43 9.23
N ARG A 3 -7.37 12.45 10.13
CA ARG A 3 -6.01 12.01 9.85
C ARG A 3 -5.82 10.59 10.37
N ILE A 4 -5.34 9.69 9.53
CA ILE A 4 -5.19 8.26 9.82
C ILE A 4 -3.72 7.90 9.61
N LEU A 5 -3.08 7.36 10.63
CA LEU A 5 -1.71 6.84 10.54
C LEU A 5 -1.75 5.34 10.26
N VAL A 6 -1.07 4.91 9.20
CA VAL A 6 -0.89 3.51 8.82
C VAL A 6 0.57 3.13 9.04
N PRO A 7 0.91 2.42 10.14
CA PRO A 7 2.25 1.92 10.33
C PRO A 7 2.52 0.77 9.36
N LEU A 8 3.68 0.77 8.70
CA LEU A 8 4.12 -0.27 7.78
C LEU A 8 5.55 -0.73 8.11
N PRO A 9 5.91 -1.99 7.84
CA PRO A 9 7.32 -2.35 7.76
C PRO A 9 7.97 -1.64 6.57
N ASP A 10 9.30 -1.53 6.57
CA ASP A 10 10.02 -0.99 5.41
C ASP A 10 9.79 -1.86 4.15
N HIS A 11 9.57 -3.17 4.32
CA HIS A 11 9.47 -4.14 3.22
C HIS A 11 8.43 -5.25 3.48
N ASP A 12 8.04 -5.95 2.42
CA ASP A 12 7.34 -7.23 2.43
C ASP A 12 5.91 -7.25 3.03
N PHE A 13 5.23 -6.10 3.05
CA PHE A 13 3.83 -6.06 3.46
C PHE A 13 2.87 -6.62 2.38
N ASP A 14 1.69 -7.07 2.80
CA ASP A 14 0.64 -7.53 1.90
C ASP A 14 0.03 -6.35 1.12
N VAL A 15 0.01 -6.47 -0.21
CA VAL A 15 -0.47 -5.43 -1.12
C VAL A 15 -1.93 -5.04 -0.83
N THR A 16 -2.78 -6.04 -0.58
CA THR A 16 -4.24 -5.86 -0.45
C THR A 16 -4.58 -5.17 0.86
N GLU A 17 -3.91 -5.54 1.95
CA GLU A 17 -4.15 -5.00 3.29
C GLU A 17 -3.77 -3.52 3.44
N VAL A 18 -2.99 -2.98 2.49
CA VAL A 18 -2.53 -1.59 2.52
C VAL A 18 -3.18 -0.77 1.41
N SER A 19 -3.11 -1.22 0.16
CA SER A 19 -3.53 -0.40 -0.98
C SER A 19 -5.04 -0.20 -1.04
N VAL A 20 -5.82 -1.22 -0.68
CA VAL A 20 -7.28 -1.15 -0.74
C VAL A 20 -7.84 -0.27 0.38
N PRO A 21 -7.45 -0.43 1.67
CA PRO A 21 -7.89 0.49 2.71
C PRO A 21 -7.45 1.93 2.46
N TRP A 22 -6.22 2.18 1.99
CA TRP A 22 -5.78 3.52 1.62
C TRP A 22 -6.71 4.15 0.56
N ARG A 23 -7.04 3.42 -0.50
CA ARG A 23 -7.96 3.90 -1.55
C ARG A 23 -9.33 4.24 -0.97
N VAL A 24 -9.93 3.33 -0.20
CA VAL A 24 -11.26 3.55 0.39
C VAL A 24 -11.28 4.77 1.32
N LEU A 25 -10.25 4.93 2.16
CA LEU A 25 -10.16 6.04 3.11
C LEU A 25 -9.92 7.39 2.43
N THR A 26 -9.04 7.43 1.42
CA THR A 26 -8.77 8.65 0.65
C THR A 26 -9.97 9.07 -0.19
N ASP A 27 -10.66 8.13 -0.84
CA ASP A 27 -11.90 8.39 -1.59
C ASP A 27 -13.03 8.91 -0.68
N ALA A 28 -13.05 8.48 0.59
CA ALA A 28 -13.95 9.02 1.61
C ALA A 28 -13.55 10.41 2.13
N GLY A 29 -12.45 10.98 1.63
CA GLY A 29 -11.96 12.31 2.00
C GLY A 29 -11.27 12.33 3.36
N HIS A 30 -10.55 11.27 3.74
CA HIS A 30 -9.60 11.27 4.86
C HIS A 30 -8.16 11.51 4.38
N GLU A 31 -7.33 12.05 5.27
CA GLU A 31 -5.87 12.15 5.06
C GLU A 31 -5.23 10.89 5.63
N VAL A 32 -4.53 10.13 4.78
CA VAL A 32 -3.80 8.93 5.19
C VAL A 32 -2.31 9.25 5.19
N LEU A 33 -1.65 8.96 6.30
CA LEU A 33 -0.22 9.15 6.52
C LEU A 33 0.41 7.79 6.83
N PHE A 34 1.70 7.68 6.53
CA PHE A 34 2.45 6.46 6.76
C PHE A 34 3.56 6.72 7.78
N ALA A 35 4.00 5.66 8.45
CA ALA A 35 5.22 5.64 9.24
C ALA A 35 5.87 4.27 9.08
N THR A 36 7.17 4.25 8.89
CA THR A 36 7.96 3.02 8.70
C THR A 36 9.08 2.91 9.72
N GLU A 37 9.73 1.76 9.81
CA GLU A 37 10.73 1.49 10.85
C GLU A 37 11.92 2.46 10.77
N ALA A 38 12.40 2.72 9.54
CA ALA A 38 13.52 3.62 9.28
C ALA A 38 13.11 4.97 8.67
N GLY A 39 11.81 5.24 8.50
CA GLY A 39 11.33 6.37 7.68
C GLY A 39 11.65 6.19 6.18
N ALA A 40 11.94 4.96 5.75
CA ALA A 40 12.14 4.62 4.35
C ALA A 40 10.79 4.47 3.63
N VAL A 41 10.76 4.77 2.32
CA VAL A 41 9.58 4.49 1.48
C VAL A 41 9.31 2.98 1.50
N PRO A 42 8.15 2.52 1.98
CA PRO A 42 7.94 1.10 2.17
C PRO A 42 7.67 0.42 0.83
N ALA A 43 8.03 -0.86 0.73
CA ALA A 43 7.80 -1.68 -0.46
C ALA A 43 6.99 -2.93 -0.12
N ALA A 44 5.92 -3.20 -0.88
CA ALA A 44 5.16 -4.44 -0.71
C ALA A 44 6.00 -5.67 -1.10
N ASP A 45 5.57 -6.87 -0.67
CA ASP A 45 6.21 -8.11 -1.10
C ASP A 45 6.15 -8.23 -2.64
N PRO A 46 7.31 -8.24 -3.33
CA PRO A 46 7.36 -8.28 -4.79
C PRO A 46 6.70 -9.54 -5.38
N ARG A 47 6.62 -10.64 -4.61
CA ARG A 47 5.96 -11.88 -5.03
C ARG A 47 4.45 -11.72 -5.15
N LEU A 48 3.85 -10.85 -4.33
CA LEU A 48 2.43 -10.54 -4.41
C LEU A 48 2.11 -9.65 -5.61
N LEU A 49 3.08 -8.87 -6.09
CA LEU A 49 2.95 -8.02 -7.28
C LEU A 49 3.03 -8.82 -8.59
N THR A 50 3.96 -9.77 -8.68
CA THR A 50 4.13 -10.60 -9.89
C THR A 50 3.25 -11.85 -9.88
N GLY A 51 2.73 -12.21 -8.71
CA GLY A 51 2.10 -13.49 -8.45
C GLY A 51 3.09 -14.65 -8.32
N VAL A 52 2.66 -15.68 -7.61
CA VAL A 52 3.32 -16.98 -7.40
C VAL A 52 2.42 -18.11 -7.90
N LEU A 53 2.98 -19.32 -8.03
CA LEU A 53 2.26 -20.51 -8.51
C LEU A 53 1.56 -20.26 -9.87
N PHE A 54 2.37 -19.91 -10.88
CA PHE A 54 1.89 -19.56 -12.23
C PHE A 54 0.95 -18.35 -12.27
N GLY A 55 1.15 -17.38 -11.36
CA GLY A 55 0.33 -16.17 -11.27
C GLY A 55 -1.07 -16.40 -10.68
N LYS A 56 -1.32 -17.58 -10.09
CA LYS A 56 -2.63 -17.90 -9.47
C LYS A 56 -2.76 -17.39 -8.04
N LEU A 57 -1.65 -17.03 -7.40
CA LEU A 57 -1.63 -16.53 -6.03
C LEU A 57 -0.85 -15.22 -6.01
N GLY A 58 -1.46 -14.15 -5.52
CA GLY A 58 -0.93 -12.79 -5.57
C GLY A 58 -2.06 -11.80 -5.32
N ALA A 59 -1.77 -10.51 -5.34
CA ALA A 59 -2.80 -9.50 -5.15
C ALA A 59 -3.78 -9.50 -6.33
N ALA A 60 -5.07 -9.29 -6.05
CA ALA A 60 -6.08 -9.17 -7.08
C ALA A 60 -5.78 -7.95 -7.99
N PRO A 61 -6.22 -7.95 -9.27
CA PRO A 61 -5.96 -6.83 -10.19
C PRO A 61 -6.34 -5.45 -9.63
N ASP A 62 -7.43 -5.40 -8.88
CA ASP A 62 -7.99 -4.23 -8.23
C ASP A 62 -7.03 -3.68 -7.16
N ALA A 63 -6.44 -4.58 -6.36
CA ALA A 63 -5.44 -4.25 -5.34
C ALA A 63 -4.11 -3.82 -5.97
N LEU A 64 -3.71 -4.42 -7.09
CA LEU A 64 -2.54 -3.99 -7.86
C LEU A 64 -2.74 -2.59 -8.44
N ALA A 65 -3.93 -2.27 -8.96
CA ALA A 65 -4.25 -0.93 -9.44
C ALA A 65 -4.25 0.11 -8.31
N CYS A 66 -4.80 -0.25 -7.14
CA CYS A 66 -4.71 0.60 -5.95
C CYS A 66 -3.25 0.81 -5.54
N TYR A 67 -2.42 -0.24 -5.55
CA TYR A 67 -1.01 -0.15 -5.19
C TYR A 67 -0.22 0.72 -6.17
N GLY A 68 -0.47 0.60 -7.47
CA GLY A 68 0.14 1.46 -8.49
C GLY A 68 -0.17 2.95 -8.29
N ALA A 69 -1.34 3.28 -7.74
CA ALA A 69 -1.64 4.65 -7.38
C ALA A 69 -1.06 5.05 -6.01
N LEU A 70 -1.03 4.13 -5.04
CA LEU A 70 -0.45 4.34 -3.71
C LEU A 70 1.02 4.75 -3.80
N VAL A 71 1.82 4.08 -4.65
CA VAL A 71 3.25 4.38 -4.77
C VAL A 71 3.56 5.78 -5.34
N GLU A 72 2.58 6.42 -5.97
CA GLU A 72 2.67 7.81 -6.44
C GLU A 72 2.19 8.83 -5.41
N ASP A 73 1.56 8.39 -4.32
CA ASP A 73 1.06 9.27 -3.26
C ASP A 73 2.20 9.95 -2.49
N ALA A 74 2.05 11.25 -2.24
CA ALA A 74 3.10 12.05 -1.60
C ALA A 74 3.36 11.62 -0.14
N ALA A 75 2.32 11.24 0.61
CA ALA A 75 2.46 10.79 1.99
C ALA A 75 3.11 9.40 2.05
N PHE A 76 2.85 8.52 1.07
CA PHE A 76 3.52 7.22 0.98
C PHE A 76 5.01 7.35 0.65
N ARG A 77 5.38 8.36 -0.15
CA ARG A 77 6.78 8.66 -0.53
C ARG A 77 7.57 9.42 0.53
N ALA A 78 6.90 9.90 1.58
CA ALA A 78 7.50 10.62 2.70
C ALA A 78 6.88 10.16 4.05
N PRO A 79 7.08 8.89 4.44
CA PRO A 79 6.59 8.32 5.69
C PRO A 79 7.34 8.84 6.93
#